data_AF-A0A8H8S1H2-F1
#
_entry.id   AF-A0A8H8S1H2-F1
#
_cell.length_a   1.000
_cell.length_b   1.000
_cell.length_c   1.000
_cell.angle_alpha   90.00
_cell.angle_beta   90.00
_cell.angle_gamma   90.00
#
_symmetry.space_group_name_H-M   'P 1'
#
loop_
_entity.id
_entity.type
_entity.pdbx_description
1 polymer ?
#
loop_
_entity_poly.entity_id
_entity_poly.type
_entity_poly.pdbx_seq_one_letter_code
_entity_poly.pdbx_strand_id
1 'polypeptide(L)'
;MVSFSSLLLVASAAIAGIYAAPHTSAGEVLAPRDGTPSSTGTNNGFYYSFWTDGAGDVTYSNGAAGTYTVTWSGDAGNFVAGKGWNPGAARYCACSFFSLKVRLIDTLGLPSDILYMSRTINFSGAYNPTGNSYLSIYGWTTNPLIEYYIVESFGTYDPSSAATQSGSVTADGSTYKILETTRTNEPSIEGTATFQQYWSVRANHRTSGSVNVTAHFEAWAALGMTLGTHNYQILATEGYHSSGTSTMTVS
;
A
#
# COMPACT_ATOMS: atom_id res chain seq x y z
N MET A 1 -16.21 85.05 18.21
CA MET A 1 -14.91 85.41 18.82
C MET A 1 -14.28 84.12 19.35
N VAL A 2 -13.04 83.81 18.92
CA VAL A 2 -12.02 82.87 19.50
C VAL A 2 -12.42 81.41 19.81
N SER A 3 -11.61 80.34 19.66
CA SER A 3 -10.20 80.09 19.28
C SER A 3 -10.02 78.56 19.01
N PHE A 4 -8.95 78.19 18.29
CA PHE A 4 -8.46 76.80 18.04
C PHE A 4 -7.93 76.10 19.30
N SER A 5 -7.95 74.75 19.34
CA SER A 5 -6.76 73.89 19.61
C SER A 5 -7.08 72.38 19.59
N SER A 6 -6.20 71.64 18.93
CA SER A 6 -6.19 70.18 18.69
C SER A 6 -5.74 69.38 19.92
N LEU A 7 -6.19 68.13 20.05
CA LEU A 7 -5.43 67.09 20.77
C LEU A 7 -5.62 65.72 20.12
N LEU A 8 -4.52 65.22 19.54
CA LEU A 8 -4.30 63.81 19.24
C LEU A 8 -4.32 63.01 20.55
N LEU A 9 -4.99 61.86 20.55
CA LEU A 9 -4.68 60.78 21.49
C LEU A 9 -4.25 59.54 20.69
N VAL A 10 -3.01 59.14 20.91
CA VAL A 10 -2.30 58.02 20.29
C VAL A 10 -2.84 56.71 20.89
N ALA A 11 -3.23 55.76 20.03
CA ALA A 11 -3.55 54.40 20.44
C ALA A 11 -2.25 53.63 20.73
N SER A 12 -2.00 53.30 22.00
CA SER A 12 -0.93 52.38 22.38
C SER A 12 -1.42 50.94 22.27
N ALA A 13 -0.97 50.23 21.24
CA ALA A 13 -1.08 48.77 21.20
C ALA A 13 0.00 48.16 22.09
N ALA A 14 -0.39 47.45 23.15
CA ALA A 14 0.53 46.65 23.95
C ALA A 14 0.92 45.38 23.15
N ILE A 15 2.17 45.32 22.69
CA ILE A 15 2.76 44.09 22.15
C ILE A 15 3.25 43.27 23.34
N ALA A 16 2.51 42.22 23.70
CA ALA A 16 3.02 41.22 24.64
C ALA A 16 4.07 40.36 23.91
N GLY A 17 5.35 40.67 24.11
CA GLY A 17 6.44 39.82 23.66
C GLY A 17 6.45 38.51 24.44
N ILE A 18 6.19 37.39 23.76
CA ILE A 18 6.40 36.06 24.33
C ILE A 18 7.91 35.82 24.33
N TYR A 19 8.56 36.08 25.45
CA TYR A 19 9.90 35.55 25.71
C TYR A 19 9.76 34.09 26.11
N ALA A 20 10.03 33.17 25.18
CA ALA A 20 10.28 31.77 25.53
C ALA A 20 11.68 31.69 26.13
N ALA A 21 11.78 31.64 27.46
CA ALA A 21 13.02 31.30 28.12
C ALA A 21 13.29 29.79 27.94
N PRO A 22 14.53 29.37 27.63
CA PRO A 22 14.86 27.95 27.59
C PRO A 22 14.68 27.38 29.00
N HIS A 23 13.74 26.44 29.14
CA HIS A 23 13.64 25.64 30.35
C HIS A 23 14.68 24.52 30.27
N THR A 24 15.56 24.43 31.27
CA THR A 24 16.46 23.29 31.43
C THR A 24 15.80 22.32 32.41
N SER A 25 14.99 21.40 31.88
CA SER A 25 14.54 20.24 32.66
C SER A 25 15.65 19.21 32.71
N ALA A 26 16.41 19.22 33.79
CA ALA A 26 17.26 18.09 34.16
C ALA A 26 16.34 16.92 34.55
N GLY A 27 16.13 15.96 33.65
CA GLY A 27 15.50 14.69 33.97
C GLY A 27 14.20 14.33 33.25
N GLU A 28 13.77 15.06 32.21
CA GLU A 28 12.70 14.52 31.36
C GLU A 28 13.26 13.38 30.50
N VAL A 29 12.90 12.15 30.86
CA VAL A 29 12.93 11.02 29.95
C VAL A 29 12.03 11.42 28.77
N LEU A 30 12.64 11.78 27.64
CA LEU A 30 11.90 12.03 26.41
C LEU A 30 11.06 10.77 26.15
N ALA A 31 9.74 10.93 26.10
CA ALA A 31 8.87 9.83 25.70
C ALA A 31 9.41 9.29 24.36
N PRO A 32 9.55 7.95 24.20
CA PRO A 32 9.91 7.39 22.92
C PRO A 32 8.96 7.98 21.86
N ARG A 33 9.51 8.33 20.69
CA ARG A 33 8.66 8.84 19.62
C ARG A 33 7.77 7.71 19.16
N ASP A 34 6.48 7.82 19.43
CA ASP A 34 5.49 6.92 18.88
C ASP A 34 5.65 6.82 17.36
N GLY A 35 5.49 5.61 16.84
CA GLY A 35 5.42 5.34 15.41
C GLY A 35 4.36 6.21 14.72
N THR A 36 4.40 6.23 13.40
CA THR A 36 3.33 6.87 12.63
C THR A 36 2.01 6.13 12.93
N PRO A 37 0.87 6.83 13.15
CA PRO A 37 -0.42 6.16 13.30
C PRO A 37 -0.95 5.67 11.95
N SER A 38 -1.72 4.58 11.99
CA SER A 38 -2.43 4.04 10.82
C SER A 38 -3.28 5.11 10.14
N SER A 39 -3.16 5.24 8.81
CA SER A 39 -3.96 6.16 8.01
C SER A 39 -3.97 5.78 6.54
N THR A 40 -4.99 6.24 5.82
CA THR A 40 -5.11 6.12 4.37
C THR A 40 -5.46 7.46 3.76
N GLY A 41 -5.24 7.61 2.46
CA GLY A 41 -5.61 8.84 1.77
C GLY A 41 -5.00 8.94 0.38
N THR A 42 -4.87 10.17 -0.12
CA THR A 42 -4.21 10.45 -1.40
C THR A 42 -3.03 11.40 -1.21
N ASN A 43 -1.92 11.09 -1.86
CA ASN A 43 -0.73 11.93 -1.85
C ASN A 43 -0.11 11.96 -3.25
N ASN A 44 0.10 13.16 -3.81
CA ASN A 44 0.73 13.37 -5.12
C ASN A 44 0.11 12.53 -6.26
N GLY A 45 -1.21 12.35 -6.24
CA GLY A 45 -1.96 11.60 -7.26
C GLY A 45 -2.07 10.09 -7.03
N PHE A 46 -1.46 9.55 -5.97
CA PHE A 46 -1.53 8.13 -5.61
C PHE A 46 -2.37 7.93 -4.35
N TYR A 47 -3.12 6.84 -4.29
CA TYR A 47 -3.67 6.33 -3.03
C TYR A 47 -2.52 5.83 -2.17
N TYR A 48 -2.58 6.09 -0.87
CA TYR A 48 -1.68 5.47 0.10
C TYR A 48 -2.48 4.75 1.18
N SER A 49 -1.91 3.66 1.68
CA SER A 49 -2.39 2.96 2.85
C SER A 49 -1.22 2.67 3.77
N PHE A 50 -1.37 2.98 5.04
CA PHE A 50 -0.47 2.55 6.08
C PHE A 50 -1.29 2.04 7.26
N TRP A 51 -1.08 0.77 7.58
CA TRP A 51 -1.68 0.10 8.71
C TRP A 51 -0.58 -0.52 9.58
N THR A 52 -0.72 -0.40 10.89
CA THR A 52 0.10 -1.07 11.90
C THR A 52 -0.78 -1.52 13.06
N ASP A 53 -0.40 -2.62 13.71
CA ASP A 53 -0.97 -3.07 14.98
C ASP A 53 -0.52 -2.23 16.19
N GLY A 54 0.45 -1.32 15.99
CA GLY A 54 1.00 -0.43 17.02
C GLY A 54 1.99 -1.10 17.98
N ALA A 55 2.37 -2.36 17.75
CA ALA A 55 3.31 -3.07 18.63
C ALA A 55 4.79 -2.82 18.28
N GLY A 56 5.08 -2.43 17.04
CA GLY A 56 6.44 -2.10 16.57
C GLY A 56 6.64 -0.59 16.34
N ASP A 57 7.90 -0.15 16.41
CA ASP A 57 8.28 1.22 16.05
C ASP A 57 8.35 1.36 14.53
N VAL A 58 7.25 1.83 13.92
CA VAL A 58 7.13 1.97 12.46
C VAL A 58 6.94 3.44 12.08
N THR A 59 7.82 3.96 11.23
CA THR A 59 7.71 5.31 10.66
C THR A 59 7.41 5.22 9.16
N TYR A 60 6.25 5.72 8.75
CA TYR A 60 5.83 5.83 7.36
C TYR A 60 5.92 7.28 6.87
N SER A 61 6.40 7.49 5.66
CA SER A 61 6.47 8.82 5.05
C SER A 61 6.11 8.80 3.57
N ASN A 62 5.15 9.65 3.21
CA ASN A 62 4.79 9.91 1.83
C ASN A 62 5.88 10.77 1.15
N GLY A 63 6.44 10.28 0.03
CA GLY A 63 7.34 11.03 -0.84
C GLY A 63 6.64 11.64 -2.06
N ALA A 64 7.43 12.21 -2.98
CA ALA A 64 6.93 12.74 -4.25
C ALA A 64 6.30 11.64 -5.12
N ALA A 65 5.29 11.99 -5.92
CA ALA A 65 4.58 11.05 -6.80
C ALA A 65 4.23 9.73 -6.08
N GLY A 66 4.57 8.57 -6.66
CA GLY A 66 4.34 7.25 -6.08
C GLY A 66 5.42 6.81 -5.07
N THR A 67 6.33 7.68 -4.65
CA THR A 67 7.36 7.34 -3.67
C THR A 67 6.81 7.31 -2.25
N TYR A 68 7.21 6.31 -1.47
CA TYR A 68 7.03 6.25 -0.02
C TYR A 68 8.28 5.65 0.64
N THR A 69 8.48 5.97 1.92
CA THR A 69 9.53 5.39 2.76
C THR A 69 8.91 4.80 4.02
N VAL A 70 9.40 3.63 4.43
CA VAL A 70 9.12 3.01 5.72
C VAL A 70 10.45 2.71 6.40
N THR A 71 10.55 3.03 7.68
CA THR A 71 11.59 2.52 8.58
C THR A 71 10.89 1.84 9.74
N TRP A 72 11.32 0.62 10.08
CA TRP A 72 10.74 -0.12 11.20
C TRP A 72 11.83 -0.80 12.02
N SER A 73 11.57 -0.94 13.32
CA SER A 73 12.48 -1.58 14.25
C SER A 73 11.75 -2.20 15.44
N GLY A 74 12.46 -3.01 16.20
CA GLY A 74 11.98 -3.54 17.48
C GLY A 74 11.63 -5.03 17.46
N ASP A 75 11.73 -5.69 16.30
CA ASP A 75 11.46 -7.14 16.16
C ASP A 75 10.06 -7.54 16.67
N ALA A 76 9.11 -6.60 16.56
CA ALA A 76 7.78 -6.70 17.14
C ALA A 76 6.73 -6.16 16.18
N GLY A 77 5.52 -6.70 16.31
CA GLY A 77 4.33 -6.21 15.63
C GLY A 77 4.28 -6.54 14.14
N ASN A 78 3.26 -5.96 13.51
CA ASN A 78 2.95 -6.10 12.10
C ASN A 78 2.57 -4.74 11.50
N PHE A 79 2.96 -4.52 10.25
CA PHE A 79 2.49 -3.38 9.46
C PHE A 79 2.43 -3.71 7.97
N VAL A 80 1.55 -3.01 7.26
CA VAL A 80 1.50 -3.00 5.80
C VAL A 80 1.41 -1.55 5.33
N ALA A 81 2.34 -1.14 4.48
CA ALA A 81 2.48 0.25 4.05
C ALA A 81 2.81 0.36 2.57
N GLY A 82 2.15 1.28 1.85
CA GLY A 82 2.44 1.45 0.44
C GLY A 82 1.62 2.50 -0.28
N LYS A 83 1.87 2.60 -1.59
CA LYS A 83 1.16 3.49 -2.52
C LYS A 83 0.67 2.77 -3.75
N GLY A 84 -0.39 3.28 -4.36
CA GLY A 84 -0.98 2.77 -5.59
C GLY A 84 -2.30 3.45 -5.89
N TRP A 85 -3.37 2.66 -6.00
CA TRP A 85 -4.67 3.11 -6.49
C TRP A 85 -5.83 2.54 -5.68
N ASN A 86 -6.89 3.32 -5.58
CA ASN A 86 -8.18 2.91 -5.04
C ASN A 86 -9.32 3.53 -5.89
N PRO A 87 -10.14 2.73 -6.60
CA PRO A 87 -10.04 1.28 -6.73
C PRO A 87 -8.77 0.85 -7.48
N GLY A 88 -8.31 -0.36 -7.19
CA GLY A 88 -7.09 -0.99 -7.67
C GLY A 88 -7.20 -1.55 -9.09
N ALA A 89 -8.42 -1.90 -9.52
CA ALA A 89 -8.69 -2.25 -10.92
C ALA A 89 -8.13 -1.18 -11.87
N ALA A 90 -7.60 -1.57 -13.02
CA ALA A 90 -7.25 -0.56 -14.01
C ALA A 90 -8.53 0.14 -14.44
N ARG A 91 -8.48 1.47 -14.48
CA ARG A 91 -9.52 2.21 -15.19
C ARG A 91 -9.35 1.85 -16.66
N TYR A 92 -10.43 1.42 -17.31
CA TYR A 92 -10.44 1.31 -18.77
C TYR A 92 -9.78 2.56 -19.33
N CYS A 93 -8.61 2.42 -19.95
CA CYS A 93 -8.24 3.43 -20.92
C CYS A 93 -9.24 3.19 -22.04
N ALA A 94 -10.26 4.04 -22.14
CA ALA A 94 -11.06 4.17 -23.33
C ALA A 94 -10.17 4.74 -24.45
N CYS A 95 -9.10 4.02 -24.80
CA CYS A 95 -8.45 4.15 -26.08
C CYS A 95 -9.50 3.71 -27.09
N SER A 96 -10.11 4.70 -27.73
CA SER A 96 -10.57 4.69 -29.12
C SER A 96 -10.30 3.38 -29.89
N PHE A 97 -11.07 2.35 -29.58
CA PHE A 97 -11.26 1.20 -30.47
C PHE A 97 -12.75 1.18 -30.82
N PHE A 98 -13.17 2.21 -31.55
CA PHE A 98 -14.49 2.28 -32.20
C PHE A 98 -14.63 1.26 -33.34
N SER A 99 -13.71 0.31 -33.50
CA SER A 99 -13.83 -0.68 -34.56
C SER A 99 -13.26 -2.01 -34.12
N LEU A 100 -14.14 -3.01 -34.14
CA LEU A 100 -13.82 -4.43 -34.26
C LEU A 100 -13.35 -5.20 -33.01
N LYS A 101 -13.93 -4.96 -31.81
CA LYS A 101 -13.89 -5.99 -30.74
C LYS A 101 -15.08 -6.00 -29.75
N VAL A 102 -16.15 -5.28 -30.05
CA VAL A 102 -17.39 -5.30 -29.21
C VAL A 102 -18.44 -6.31 -29.74
N ARG A 103 -18.31 -6.82 -30.97
CA ARG A 103 -19.30 -7.77 -31.56
C ARG A 103 -19.05 -9.26 -31.28
N LEU A 104 -18.10 -9.62 -30.42
CA LEU A 104 -17.89 -11.03 -30.05
C LEU A 104 -18.45 -11.39 -28.68
N ILE A 105 -18.65 -10.42 -27.78
CA ILE A 105 -19.08 -10.66 -26.41
C ILE A 105 -20.60 -10.95 -26.37
N ASP A 106 -21.40 -10.15 -27.08
CA ASP A 106 -22.86 -10.35 -27.17
C ASP A 106 -23.26 -11.59 -27.99
N THR A 107 -22.39 -12.04 -28.91
CA THR A 107 -22.70 -13.14 -29.85
C THR A 107 -22.31 -14.52 -29.30
N LEU A 108 -21.47 -14.59 -28.27
CA LEU A 108 -20.96 -15.84 -27.71
C LEU A 108 -21.48 -16.17 -26.30
N GLY A 109 -22.29 -15.29 -25.69
CA GLY A 109 -22.85 -15.53 -24.35
C GLY A 109 -21.77 -15.69 -23.26
N LEU A 110 -20.58 -15.13 -23.49
CA LEU A 110 -19.52 -15.13 -22.49
C LEU A 110 -19.87 -14.12 -21.40
N PRO A 111 -19.65 -14.45 -20.11
CA PRO A 111 -19.97 -13.54 -19.01
C PRO A 111 -19.23 -12.21 -19.21
N SER A 112 -19.92 -11.11 -18.88
CA SER A 112 -19.44 -9.73 -18.99
C SER A 112 -18.19 -9.42 -18.15
N ASP A 113 -17.71 -10.40 -17.38
CA ASP A 113 -16.63 -10.28 -16.41
C ASP A 113 -15.24 -10.57 -17.04
N ILE A 114 -15.15 -10.78 -18.36
CA ILE A 114 -13.96 -11.33 -19.05
C ILE A 114 -13.00 -10.27 -19.65
N LEU A 115 -13.16 -8.97 -19.35
CA LEU A 115 -12.16 -7.96 -19.75
C LEU A 115 -11.79 -7.05 -18.59
N TYR A 116 -11.34 -7.64 -17.49
CA TYR A 116 -10.51 -6.94 -16.51
C TYR A 116 -9.12 -6.76 -17.13
N MET A 117 -8.95 -5.68 -17.91
CA MET A 117 -7.62 -5.21 -18.22
C MET A 117 -7.04 -4.71 -16.90
N SER A 118 -6.23 -5.52 -16.21
CA SER A 118 -5.48 -5.02 -15.06
C SER A 118 -4.26 -4.25 -15.57
N ARG A 119 -3.66 -3.42 -14.71
CA ARG A 119 -2.58 -2.52 -15.07
C ARG A 119 -1.23 -3.22 -14.98
N THR A 120 -0.30 -2.90 -15.88
CA THR A 120 1.12 -3.14 -15.62
C THR A 120 1.60 -2.10 -14.61
N ILE A 121 2.11 -2.55 -13.47
CA ILE A 121 2.64 -1.66 -12.42
C ILE A 121 4.14 -1.58 -12.56
N ASN A 122 4.69 -0.38 -12.71
CA ASN A 122 6.14 -0.18 -12.67
C ASN A 122 6.55 0.21 -11.25
N PHE A 123 7.68 -0.32 -10.79
CA PHE A 123 8.23 0.02 -9.50
C PHE A 123 9.75 0.00 -9.48
N SER A 124 10.32 0.75 -8.55
CA SER A 124 11.74 0.70 -8.26
C SER A 124 12.02 1.21 -6.86
N GLY A 125 13.12 0.78 -6.26
CA GLY A 125 13.53 1.28 -4.96
C GLY A 125 14.57 0.43 -4.26
N ALA A 126 14.81 0.81 -3.01
CA ALA A 126 15.64 0.09 -2.08
C ALA A 126 14.75 -0.61 -1.04
N TYR A 127 15.01 -1.88 -0.81
CA TYR A 127 14.26 -2.71 0.13
C TYR A 127 15.27 -3.55 0.91
N ASN A 128 15.49 -3.18 2.17
CA ASN A 128 16.54 -3.72 3.02
C ASN A 128 15.94 -4.21 4.36
N PRO A 129 15.17 -5.31 4.33
CA PRO A 129 14.65 -5.91 5.55
C PRO A 129 15.75 -6.67 6.31
N THR A 130 15.58 -6.76 7.62
CA THR A 130 16.29 -7.66 8.53
C THR A 130 15.24 -8.45 9.31
N GLY A 131 14.98 -9.68 8.88
CA GLY A 131 13.91 -10.53 9.40
C GLY A 131 12.77 -10.74 8.38
N ASN A 132 11.58 -11.09 8.87
CA ASN A 132 10.43 -11.35 8.01
C ASN A 132 9.80 -10.04 7.49
N SER A 133 9.70 -9.94 6.17
CA SER A 133 9.17 -8.77 5.48
C SER A 133 8.88 -9.14 4.03
N TYR A 134 7.89 -8.48 3.41
CA TYR A 134 7.52 -8.67 2.00
C TYR A 134 7.53 -7.35 1.24
N LEU A 135 7.98 -7.40 -0.01
CA LEU A 135 7.74 -6.38 -1.03
C LEU A 135 6.81 -6.96 -2.09
N SER A 136 5.61 -6.41 -2.23
CA SER A 136 4.58 -7.02 -3.07
C SER A 136 3.66 -6.00 -3.73
N ILE A 137 3.03 -6.40 -4.85
CA ILE A 137 1.75 -5.81 -5.21
C ILE A 137 0.70 -6.46 -4.32
N TYR A 138 0.03 -5.63 -3.53
CA TYR A 138 -0.90 -6.02 -2.49
C TYR A 138 -2.23 -5.35 -2.69
N GLY A 139 -3.33 -6.05 -2.40
CA GLY A 139 -4.63 -5.42 -2.41
C GLY A 139 -5.76 -6.32 -1.94
N TRP A 140 -6.96 -5.77 -2.05
CA TRP A 140 -8.17 -6.44 -1.61
C TRP A 140 -9.23 -6.46 -2.70
N THR A 141 -10.07 -7.47 -2.64
CA THR A 141 -11.37 -7.49 -3.30
C THR A 141 -12.47 -7.75 -2.29
N THR A 142 -13.69 -7.35 -2.63
CA THR A 142 -14.90 -7.51 -1.82
C THR A 142 -15.95 -8.25 -2.64
N ASN A 143 -16.79 -9.05 -1.97
CA ASN A 143 -17.78 -9.92 -2.61
C ASN A 143 -17.22 -10.77 -3.78
N PRO A 144 -16.37 -11.79 -3.50
CA PRO A 144 -15.89 -12.23 -2.17
C PRO A 144 -14.79 -11.36 -1.56
N LEU A 145 -14.66 -11.40 -0.22
CA LEU A 145 -13.57 -10.77 0.52
C LEU A 145 -12.29 -11.58 0.32
N ILE A 146 -11.32 -11.03 -0.40
CA ILE A 146 -10.04 -11.68 -0.69
C ILE A 146 -8.93 -10.65 -0.52
N GLU A 147 -7.90 -11.04 0.22
CA GLU A 147 -6.62 -10.35 0.28
C GLU A 147 -5.66 -11.01 -0.71
N TYR A 148 -4.89 -10.26 -1.48
CA TYR A 148 -3.99 -10.87 -2.46
C TYR A 148 -2.61 -10.21 -2.50
N TYR A 149 -1.63 -11.03 -2.88
CA TYR A 149 -0.22 -10.70 -2.93
C TYR A 149 0.42 -11.20 -4.23
N ILE A 150 1.16 -10.33 -4.90
CA ILE A 150 2.16 -10.70 -5.91
C ILE A 150 3.51 -10.27 -5.34
N VAL A 151 4.21 -11.21 -4.73
CA VAL A 151 5.44 -10.98 -3.95
C VAL A 151 6.63 -10.94 -4.89
N GLU A 152 7.32 -9.80 -4.92
CA GLU A 152 8.49 -9.54 -5.78
C GLU A 152 9.81 -9.80 -5.06
N SER A 153 9.84 -9.63 -3.74
CA SER A 153 10.97 -9.94 -2.86
C SER A 153 10.46 -10.16 -1.44
N PHE A 154 11.20 -10.93 -0.65
CA PHE A 154 10.94 -11.13 0.78
C PHE A 154 12.24 -11.22 1.57
N GLY A 155 12.13 -11.08 2.89
CA GLY A 155 13.22 -11.19 3.85
C GLY A 155 13.57 -12.65 4.17
N THR A 156 13.57 -13.00 5.45
CA THR A 156 14.06 -14.32 5.91
C THR A 156 13.03 -15.45 5.82
N TYR A 157 11.77 -15.14 5.54
CA TYR A 157 10.69 -16.12 5.48
C TYR A 157 10.03 -16.13 4.10
N ASP A 158 10.01 -17.31 3.46
CA ASP A 158 9.35 -17.54 2.17
C ASP A 158 7.84 -17.75 2.40
N PRO A 159 6.97 -16.80 1.97
CA PRO A 159 5.52 -16.94 2.16
C PRO A 159 4.94 -18.13 1.40
N SER A 160 5.64 -18.68 0.41
CA SER A 160 5.20 -19.91 -0.27
C SER A 160 5.32 -21.18 0.59
N SER A 161 5.89 -21.08 1.80
CA SER A 161 5.89 -22.19 2.76
C SER A 161 4.58 -22.31 3.57
N ALA A 162 3.68 -21.31 3.47
CA ALA A 162 2.45 -21.26 4.26
C ALA A 162 1.36 -22.23 3.82
N ALA A 163 1.43 -22.77 2.60
CA ALA A 163 0.45 -23.71 2.07
C ALA A 163 1.06 -24.64 1.01
N THR A 164 0.32 -25.70 0.67
CA THR A 164 0.61 -26.49 -0.53
C THR A 164 0.44 -25.61 -1.77
N GLN A 165 1.38 -25.69 -2.70
CA GLN A 165 1.34 -24.94 -3.96
C GLN A 165 0.14 -25.39 -4.82
N SER A 166 -0.72 -24.44 -5.21
CA SER A 166 -1.88 -24.66 -6.09
C SER A 166 -1.48 -24.72 -7.56
N GLY A 167 -0.42 -24.00 -7.95
CA GLY A 167 0.06 -23.94 -9.34
C GLY A 167 1.24 -23.01 -9.51
N SER A 168 1.50 -22.57 -10.74
CA SER A 168 2.52 -21.56 -11.03
C SER A 168 2.16 -20.74 -12.26
N VAL A 169 2.76 -19.55 -12.36
CA VAL A 169 2.68 -18.69 -13.54
C VAL A 169 4.06 -18.16 -13.89
N THR A 170 4.36 -18.07 -15.19
CA THR A 170 5.57 -17.41 -15.68
C THR A 170 5.21 -16.05 -16.23
N ALA A 171 5.74 -14.99 -15.62
CA ALA A 171 5.52 -13.60 -16.00
C ALA A 171 6.76 -12.76 -15.67
N ASP A 172 6.96 -11.66 -16.39
CA ASP A 172 8.00 -10.67 -16.09
C ASP A 172 9.40 -11.28 -15.83
N GLY A 173 9.76 -12.31 -16.61
CA GLY A 173 11.07 -12.97 -16.55
C GLY A 173 11.30 -13.88 -15.33
N SER A 174 10.27 -14.29 -14.59
CA SER A 174 10.40 -15.30 -13.53
C SER A 174 9.17 -16.20 -13.44
N THR A 175 9.33 -17.29 -12.71
CA THR A 175 8.24 -18.16 -12.29
C THR A 175 7.76 -17.73 -10.92
N TYR A 176 6.45 -17.70 -10.73
CA TYR A 176 5.81 -17.46 -9.46
C TYR A 176 5.09 -18.74 -9.01
N LYS A 177 5.28 -19.12 -7.75
CA LYS A 177 4.46 -20.15 -7.11
C LYS A 177 3.11 -19.53 -6.76
N ILE A 178 2.02 -20.23 -7.05
CA ILE A 178 0.66 -19.80 -6.69
C ILE A 178 0.20 -20.57 -5.46
N LEU A 179 -0.35 -19.86 -4.48
CA LEU A 179 -0.89 -20.44 -3.25
C LEU A 179 -2.22 -19.82 -2.88
N GLU A 180 -2.99 -20.58 -2.10
CA GLU A 180 -4.22 -20.13 -1.46
C GLU A 180 -4.16 -20.49 0.04
N THR A 181 -4.45 -19.52 0.89
CA THR A 181 -4.55 -19.69 2.35
C THR A 181 -5.89 -19.14 2.86
N THR A 182 -6.33 -19.60 4.02
CA THR A 182 -7.50 -19.06 4.72
C THR A 182 -7.06 -18.32 5.97
N ARG A 183 -7.52 -17.08 6.13
CA ARG A 183 -7.40 -16.30 7.37
C ARG A 183 -8.71 -16.43 8.14
N THR A 184 -8.65 -16.83 9.40
CA THR A 184 -9.84 -17.14 10.22
C THR A 184 -9.95 -16.17 11.39
N ASN A 185 -11.01 -15.35 11.43
CA ASN A 185 -11.23 -14.32 12.45
C ASN A 185 -10.07 -13.32 12.57
N GLU A 186 -9.55 -12.87 11.43
CA GLU A 186 -8.39 -12.00 11.33
C GLU A 186 -8.80 -10.57 10.93
N PRO A 187 -7.98 -9.54 11.21
CA PRO A 187 -8.23 -8.18 10.74
C PRO A 187 -8.33 -8.09 9.21
N SER A 188 -9.26 -7.28 8.71
CA SER A 188 -9.47 -7.02 7.28
C SER A 188 -10.00 -5.60 7.03
N ILE A 189 -10.17 -5.25 5.77
CA ILE A 189 -10.83 -3.99 5.35
C ILE A 189 -12.33 -3.92 5.72
N GLU A 190 -12.93 -5.04 6.14
CA GLU A 190 -14.32 -5.13 6.61
C GLU A 190 -14.40 -5.42 8.12
N GLY A 191 -13.30 -5.19 8.87
CA GLY A 191 -13.19 -5.54 10.28
C GLY A 191 -12.71 -6.98 10.48
N THR A 192 -12.97 -7.58 11.64
CA THR A 192 -12.60 -8.98 11.90
C THR A 192 -13.45 -9.92 11.04
N ALA A 193 -12.81 -10.72 10.19
CA ALA A 193 -13.49 -11.60 9.24
C ALA A 193 -12.71 -12.90 8.99
N THR A 194 -13.37 -13.83 8.30
CA THR A 194 -12.72 -15.01 7.71
C THR A 194 -12.72 -14.86 6.20
N PHE A 195 -11.56 -14.94 5.58
CA PHE A 195 -11.36 -14.62 4.15
C PHE A 195 -10.22 -15.43 3.54
N GLN A 196 -10.22 -15.52 2.21
CA GLN A 196 -9.16 -16.17 1.46
C GLN A 196 -8.01 -15.19 1.19
N GLN A 197 -6.81 -15.74 1.10
CA GLN A 197 -5.61 -15.05 0.70
C GLN A 197 -5.02 -15.72 -0.55
N TYR A 198 -4.79 -14.94 -1.60
CA TYR A 198 -4.19 -15.43 -2.85
C TYR A 198 -2.78 -14.91 -3.03
N TRP A 199 -1.88 -15.81 -3.43
CA TRP A 199 -0.45 -15.50 -3.51
C TRP A 199 0.11 -15.85 -4.88
N SER A 200 0.98 -15.00 -5.39
CA SER A 200 1.98 -15.29 -6.42
C SER A 200 3.34 -14.93 -5.85
N VAL A 201 4.21 -15.92 -5.59
CA VAL A 201 5.51 -15.71 -4.94
C VAL A 201 6.63 -15.92 -5.94
N ARG A 202 7.38 -14.85 -6.24
CA ARG A 202 8.44 -14.84 -7.26
C ARG A 202 9.64 -15.68 -6.84
N ALA A 203 10.17 -16.49 -7.77
CA ALA A 203 11.37 -17.28 -7.50
C ALA A 203 12.66 -16.44 -7.49
N ASN A 204 12.80 -15.50 -8.44
CA ASN A 204 13.99 -14.65 -8.55
C ASN A 204 13.68 -13.25 -8.01
N HIS A 205 14.12 -12.97 -6.77
CA HIS A 205 13.78 -11.72 -6.08
C HIS A 205 14.30 -10.49 -6.82
N ARG A 206 13.51 -9.42 -6.80
CA ARG A 206 13.90 -8.11 -7.34
C ARG A 206 13.24 -6.97 -6.58
N THR A 207 13.82 -5.78 -6.69
CA THR A 207 13.30 -4.54 -6.08
C THR A 207 12.98 -3.47 -7.12
N SER A 208 12.95 -3.85 -8.39
CA SER A 208 12.56 -2.97 -9.49
C SER A 208 12.08 -3.76 -10.71
N GLY A 209 11.29 -3.10 -11.56
CA GLY A 209 10.78 -3.63 -12.81
C GLY A 209 9.30 -3.35 -13.01
N SER A 210 8.67 -4.14 -13.85
CA SER A 210 7.24 -4.10 -14.11
C SER A 210 6.56 -5.40 -13.67
N VAL A 211 5.36 -5.30 -13.11
CA VAL A 211 4.50 -6.46 -12.79
C VAL A 211 3.30 -6.45 -13.74
N ASN A 212 3.17 -7.48 -14.57
CA ASN A 212 1.97 -7.72 -15.36
C ASN A 212 0.91 -8.38 -14.49
N VAL A 213 0.15 -7.57 -13.75
CA VAL A 213 -0.88 -8.03 -12.79
C VAL A 213 -1.93 -8.93 -13.47
N THR A 214 -2.20 -8.73 -14.77
CA THR A 214 -3.22 -9.48 -15.50
C THR A 214 -2.83 -10.94 -15.60
N ALA A 215 -1.55 -11.21 -15.86
CA ALA A 215 -1.05 -12.58 -15.94
C ALA A 215 -1.27 -13.36 -14.63
N HIS A 216 -1.15 -12.69 -13.48
CA HIS A 216 -1.39 -13.30 -12.17
C HIS A 216 -2.87 -13.56 -11.93
N PHE A 217 -3.73 -12.58 -12.20
CA PHE A 217 -5.16 -12.72 -11.98
C PHE A 217 -5.79 -13.76 -12.90
N GLU A 218 -5.36 -13.83 -14.17
CA GLU A 218 -5.77 -14.87 -15.11
C GLU A 218 -5.29 -16.25 -14.66
N ALA A 219 -4.06 -16.37 -14.15
CA ALA A 219 -3.54 -17.64 -13.63
C ALA A 219 -4.28 -18.11 -12.38
N TRP A 220 -4.64 -17.19 -11.48
CA TRP A 220 -5.49 -17.50 -10.32
C TRP A 220 -6.89 -17.96 -10.76
N ALA A 221 -7.53 -17.22 -11.67
CA ALA A 221 -8.85 -17.60 -12.19
C ALA A 221 -8.84 -18.99 -12.87
N ALA A 222 -7.78 -19.32 -13.61
CA ALA A 222 -7.60 -20.64 -14.23
C ALA A 222 -7.47 -21.79 -13.22
N LEU A 223 -7.09 -21.48 -11.97
CA LEU A 223 -7.02 -22.42 -10.84
C LEU A 223 -8.29 -22.40 -9.98
N GLY A 224 -9.34 -21.68 -10.38
CA GLY A 224 -10.59 -21.53 -9.61
C GLY A 224 -10.53 -20.47 -8.51
N MET A 225 -9.41 -19.74 -8.39
CA MET A 225 -9.22 -18.67 -7.41
C MET A 225 -9.77 -17.36 -7.97
N THR A 226 -11.09 -17.18 -7.87
CA THR A 226 -11.79 -16.03 -8.49
C THR A 226 -11.79 -14.81 -7.58
N LEU A 227 -11.31 -13.68 -8.09
CA LEU A 227 -11.32 -12.40 -7.40
C LEU A 227 -12.73 -11.75 -7.40
N GLY A 228 -13.03 -10.96 -6.35
CA GLY A 228 -14.24 -10.14 -6.27
C GLY A 228 -14.09 -8.75 -6.87
N THR A 229 -14.94 -7.83 -6.42
CA THR A 229 -14.86 -6.41 -6.79
C THR A 229 -13.64 -5.75 -6.14
N HIS A 230 -12.74 -5.19 -6.95
CA HIS A 230 -11.52 -4.56 -6.45
C HIS A 230 -11.77 -3.38 -5.49
N ASN A 231 -11.12 -3.45 -4.32
CA ASN A 231 -10.90 -2.32 -3.42
C ASN A 231 -9.55 -1.66 -3.78
N TYR A 232 -8.67 -1.31 -2.83
CA TYR A 232 -7.36 -0.74 -3.17
C TYR A 232 -6.34 -1.78 -3.69
N GLN A 233 -5.33 -1.29 -4.40
CA GLN A 233 -4.13 -2.02 -4.82
C GLN A 233 -2.92 -1.11 -4.71
N ILE A 234 -1.87 -1.56 -4.00
CA ILE A 234 -0.66 -0.79 -3.72
C ILE A 234 0.59 -1.64 -3.96
N LEU A 235 1.71 -0.99 -4.25
CA LEU A 235 3.02 -1.55 -3.98
C LEU A 235 3.26 -1.42 -2.48
N ALA A 236 3.26 -2.54 -1.77
CA ALA A 236 3.37 -2.62 -0.32
C ALA A 236 4.74 -3.13 0.13
N THR A 237 5.20 -2.52 1.21
CA THR A 237 6.18 -3.07 2.13
C THR A 237 5.42 -3.56 3.36
N GLU A 238 5.60 -4.83 3.71
CA GLU A 238 5.07 -5.45 4.93
C GLU A 238 6.22 -5.91 5.81
N GLY A 239 6.10 -5.76 7.12
CA GLY A 239 7.06 -6.28 8.09
C GLY A 239 6.35 -6.95 9.25
N TYR A 240 6.84 -8.12 9.64
CA TYR A 240 6.28 -8.92 10.73
C TYR A 240 7.40 -9.37 11.65
N HIS A 241 7.40 -8.93 12.91
CA HIS A 241 8.46 -9.23 13.89
C HIS A 241 9.85 -9.12 13.25
N SER A 242 10.19 -7.90 12.82
CA SER A 242 11.43 -7.64 12.10
C SER A 242 11.87 -6.19 12.24
N SER A 243 12.97 -5.84 11.57
CA SER A 243 13.46 -4.47 11.43
C SER A 243 13.83 -4.21 9.98
N GLY A 244 13.95 -2.95 9.56
CA GLY A 244 14.42 -2.66 8.21
C GLY A 244 14.10 -1.26 7.70
N THR A 245 14.50 -1.03 6.44
CA THR A 245 14.18 0.18 5.70
C THR A 245 13.69 -0.17 4.30
N SER A 246 12.74 0.61 3.79
CA SER A 246 12.25 0.49 2.43
C SER A 246 11.92 1.87 1.89
N THR A 247 12.43 2.19 0.71
CA THR A 247 12.05 3.36 -0.08
C THR A 247 11.69 2.89 -1.46
N MET A 248 10.41 2.93 -1.78
CA MET A 248 9.86 2.40 -3.02
C MET A 248 9.11 3.49 -3.77
N THR A 249 9.17 3.42 -5.09
CA THR A 249 8.39 4.27 -5.99
C THR A 249 7.53 3.40 -6.88
N VAL A 250 6.24 3.69 -6.92
CA VAL A 250 5.27 3.09 -7.85
C VAL A 250 4.90 4.07 -8.97
N SER A 251 4.64 3.58 -10.18
CA SER A 251 4.18 4.38 -11.31
C SER A 251 3.31 3.59 -12.29
#